data_AF-A0A852G2D1-F1
#
_entry.id   AF-A0A852G2D1-F1
#
_cell.length_a   1.000
_cell.length_b   1.000
_cell.length_c   1.000
_cell.angle_alpha   90.00
_cell.angle_beta   90.00
_cell.angle_gamma   90.00
#
_symmetry.space_group_name_H-M   'P 1'
#
loop_
_entity.id
_entity.type
_entity.pdbx_description
1 polymer ?
#
loop_
_entity_poly.entity_id
_entity_poly.type
_entity_poly.pdbx_seq_one_letter_code
_entity_poly.pdbx_strand_id
1 'polypeptide(L)'
;SLTNLTRADGLLAALTVALKSSPFDFQGAQILSSPDEEAFNWVAVNYVLENFFKYDWRGQLVPSGKGMAGVLSVGRTSAQLTFKVEEGNQAPKGGVRLQLYGKTHNVYTHHCPCHGTDQLRSSLLSVLIQV
;
A
#
# COMPACT_ATOMS: atom_id res chain seq x y z
N SER A 1 17.08 17.40 10.21
CA SER A 1 15.67 17.10 9.92
C SER A 1 14.73 18.28 10.18
N LEU A 2 15.00 19.45 9.59
CA LEU A 2 14.05 20.58 9.53
C LEU A 2 13.94 21.09 8.08
N THR A 3 15.08 21.16 7.38
CA THR A 3 15.20 21.46 5.94
C THR A 3 14.39 20.55 5.01
N ASN A 4 14.18 19.27 5.39
CA ASN A 4 13.38 18.34 4.60
C ASN A 4 11.87 18.56 4.75
N LEU A 5 11.40 18.98 5.93
CA LEU A 5 9.98 19.27 6.17
C LEU A 5 9.56 20.54 5.41
N THR A 6 10.34 21.62 5.52
CA THR A 6 10.05 22.87 4.83
C THR A 6 10.04 22.71 3.30
N ARG A 7 10.88 21.81 2.76
CA ARG A 7 10.91 21.49 1.32
C ARG A 7 9.70 20.65 0.89
N ALA A 8 9.28 19.69 1.72
CA ALA A 8 8.10 18.89 1.46
C ALA A 8 6.82 19.76 1.47
N ASP A 9 6.71 20.66 2.44
CA ASP A 9 5.60 21.61 2.54
C ASP A 9 5.54 22.55 1.33
N GLY A 10 6.69 23.08 0.91
CA GLY A 10 6.78 23.91 -0.29
C GLY A 10 6.37 23.16 -1.57
N LEU A 11 6.74 21.87 -1.68
CA LEU A 11 6.33 21.03 -2.80
C LEU A 11 4.82 20.75 -2.79
N LEU A 12 4.25 20.40 -1.63
CA LEU A 12 2.81 20.19 -1.48
C LEU A 12 2.00 21.46 -1.79
N ALA A 13 2.51 22.63 -1.39
CA ALA A 13 1.89 23.92 -1.72
C ALA A 13 1.90 24.19 -3.24
N ALA A 14 3.05 23.98 -3.89
CA ALA A 14 3.16 24.13 -5.33
C ALA A 14 2.24 23.15 -6.10
N LEU A 15 2.19 21.89 -5.68
CA LEU A 15 1.27 20.88 -6.22
C LEU A 15 -0.19 21.29 -6.04
N THR A 16 -0.54 21.79 -4.86
CA THR A 16 -1.91 22.24 -4.57
C THR A 16 -2.33 23.38 -5.49
N VAL A 17 -1.46 24.37 -5.73
CA VAL A 17 -1.73 25.47 -6.67
C VAL A 17 -1.93 24.94 -8.09
N ALA A 18 -1.06 24.04 -8.54
CA ALA A 18 -1.13 23.47 -9.88
C ALA A 18 -2.36 22.56 -10.10
N LEU A 19 -2.78 21.79 -9.10
CA LEU A 19 -3.93 20.89 -9.22
C LEU A 19 -5.26 21.62 -9.08
N LYS A 20 -5.33 22.70 -8.29
CA LYS A 20 -6.53 23.55 -8.19
C LYS A 20 -6.84 24.35 -9.46
N SER A 21 -5.86 24.58 -10.33
CA SER A 21 -6.10 25.25 -11.62
C SER A 21 -6.64 24.30 -12.70
N SER A 22 -6.69 23.00 -12.42
CA SER A 22 -7.28 22.00 -13.31
C SER A 22 -8.82 22.01 -13.23
N PRO A 23 -9.53 21.43 -14.21
CA PRO A 23 -10.99 21.34 -14.17
C PRO A 23 -11.52 20.25 -13.21
N PHE A 24 -10.65 19.56 -12.48
CA PHE A 24 -11.05 18.49 -11.56
C PHE A 24 -11.39 19.04 -10.17
N ASP A 25 -12.33 18.40 -9.48
CA ASP A 25 -12.69 18.70 -8.10
C ASP A 25 -11.60 18.20 -7.12
N PHE A 26 -10.51 18.95 -7.05
CA PHE A 26 -9.33 18.60 -6.27
C PHE A 26 -9.58 18.66 -4.75
N GLN A 27 -9.46 17.51 -4.09
CA GLN A 27 -9.75 17.37 -2.65
C GLN A 27 -8.55 17.58 -1.72
N GLY A 28 -7.33 17.72 -2.24
CA GLY A 28 -6.13 17.94 -1.43
C GLY A 28 -4.92 17.08 -1.82
N ALA A 29 -3.77 17.43 -1.26
CA ALA A 29 -2.52 16.70 -1.39
C ALA A 29 -1.92 16.48 -0.01
N GLN A 30 -1.52 15.24 0.28
CA GLN A 30 -0.92 14.86 1.56
C GLN A 30 0.13 13.78 1.35
N ILE A 31 1.11 13.72 2.27
CA ILE A 31 2.07 12.63 2.33
C ILE A 31 1.45 11.51 3.18
N LEU A 32 1.34 10.32 2.60
CA LEU A 32 0.85 9.15 3.32
C LEU A 32 1.97 8.55 4.17
N SER A 33 1.58 7.94 5.29
CA SER A 33 2.48 7.04 6.00
C SER A 33 2.65 5.74 5.20
N SER A 34 3.83 5.11 5.25
CA SER A 34 4.06 3.86 4.51
C SER A 34 3.07 2.74 4.87
N PRO A 35 2.66 2.55 6.15
CA PRO A 35 1.63 1.56 6.47
C PRO A 35 0.27 1.86 5.83
N ASP A 36 -0.14 3.13 5.75
CA ASP A 36 -1.42 3.51 5.13
C ASP A 36 -1.37 3.29 3.61
N GLU A 37 -0.29 3.72 2.97
CA GLU A 37 -0.07 3.53 1.53
C GLU A 37 -0.18 2.05 1.14
N GLU A 38 0.49 1.17 1.88
CA GLU A 38 0.50 -0.26 1.61
C GLU A 38 -0.84 -0.92 1.93
N ALA A 39 -1.54 -0.46 2.98
CA ALA A 39 -2.90 -0.90 3.28
C ALA A 39 -3.88 -0.52 2.17
N PHE A 40 -3.78 0.69 1.60
CA PHE A 40 -4.61 1.10 0.46
C PHE A 40 -4.32 0.28 -0.79
N ASN A 41 -3.06 -0.03 -1.07
CA ASN A 41 -2.68 -0.93 -2.17
C ASN A 41 -3.29 -2.33 -1.99
N TRP A 42 -3.23 -2.87 -0.76
CA TRP A 42 -3.88 -4.14 -0.42
C TRP A 42 -5.40 -4.11 -0.61
N VAL A 43 -6.06 -3.00 -0.25
CA VAL A 43 -7.51 -2.81 -0.52
C VAL A 43 -7.78 -2.81 -2.02
N ALA A 44 -7.01 -2.06 -2.81
CA ALA A 44 -7.21 -1.97 -4.26
C ALA A 44 -7.12 -3.34 -4.93
N VAL A 45 -6.09 -4.13 -4.61
CA VAL A 45 -5.93 -5.49 -5.15
C VAL A 45 -7.12 -6.38 -4.76
N ASN A 46 -7.50 -6.42 -3.49
CA ASN A 46 -8.59 -7.27 -3.03
C ASN A 46 -9.98 -6.81 -3.51
N TYR A 47 -10.13 -5.52 -3.82
CA TYR A 47 -11.33 -4.98 -4.45
C TYR A 47 -11.45 -5.45 -5.91
N VAL A 48 -10.40 -5.26 -6.71
CA VAL A 48 -10.37 -5.67 -8.13
C VAL A 48 -10.54 -7.19 -8.28
N LEU A 49 -10.00 -7.98 -7.34
CA LEU A 49 -10.14 -9.45 -7.34
C LEU A 49 -11.49 -9.94 -6.80
N GLU A 50 -12.39 -9.04 -6.40
CA GLU A 50 -13.68 -9.36 -5.78
C GLU A 50 -13.52 -10.28 -4.55
N ASN A 51 -12.51 -10.04 -3.71
CA ASN A 51 -12.26 -10.85 -2.52
C ASN A 51 -13.14 -10.43 -1.34
N PHE A 52 -13.55 -9.16 -1.28
CA PHE A 52 -14.49 -8.68 -0.27
C PHE A 52 -15.92 -9.16 -0.52
N PHE A 53 -16.40 -8.96 -1.75
CA PHE A 53 -17.76 -9.24 -2.19
C PHE A 53 -17.76 -9.54 -3.69
N LYS A 54 -18.86 -10.10 -4.19
CA LYS A 54 -19.14 -10.32 -5.61
C LYS A 54 -20.62 -10.13 -5.87
N TYR A 55 -21.00 -9.98 -7.14
CA TYR A 55 -22.40 -10.03 -7.53
C TYR A 55 -22.85 -11.47 -7.76
N ASP A 56 -24.00 -11.84 -7.21
CA ASP A 56 -24.65 -13.11 -7.55
C ASP A 56 -25.40 -13.01 -8.90
N TRP A 57 -26.02 -14.12 -9.32
CA TRP A 57 -26.78 -14.18 -10.58
C TRP A 57 -28.02 -13.27 -10.60
N ARG A 58 -28.46 -12.77 -9.44
CA ARG A 58 -29.57 -11.80 -9.29
C ARG A 58 -29.06 -10.36 -9.26
N GLY A 59 -27.75 -10.13 -9.39
CA GLY A 59 -27.14 -8.81 -9.25
C GLY A 59 -27.10 -8.32 -7.80
N GLN A 60 -27.19 -9.20 -6.81
CA GLN A 60 -27.08 -8.84 -5.39
C GLN A 60 -25.64 -8.93 -4.92
N LEU A 61 -25.24 -7.97 -4.08
CA LEU A 61 -23.92 -7.96 -3.46
C LEU A 61 -23.87 -9.04 -2.36
N VAL A 62 -23.03 -10.05 -2.56
CA VAL A 62 -22.85 -11.14 -1.59
C VAL A 62 -21.39 -11.28 -1.18
N PRO A 63 -21.09 -11.75 0.05
CA PRO A 63 -19.72 -12.05 0.44
C PRO A 63 -19.06 -13.02 -0.55
N SER A 64 -17.82 -12.74 -0.96
CA SER A 64 -17.17 -13.51 -2.02
C SER A 64 -16.94 -14.99 -1.65
N GLY A 65 -16.61 -15.22 -0.37
CA GLY A 65 -16.17 -16.52 0.16
C GLY A 65 -14.70 -16.85 -0.15
N LYS A 66 -14.03 -16.04 -0.98
CA LYS A 66 -12.61 -16.13 -1.26
C LYS A 66 -11.77 -15.69 -0.05
N GLY A 67 -10.57 -16.26 0.05
CA GLY A 67 -9.54 -15.74 0.95
C GLY A 67 -9.01 -14.39 0.47
N MET A 68 -8.42 -13.62 1.38
CA MET A 68 -7.76 -12.36 1.02
C MET A 68 -6.39 -12.62 0.42
N ALA A 69 -6.08 -11.95 -0.69
CA ALA A 69 -4.77 -11.99 -1.29
C ALA A 69 -3.77 -11.17 -0.46
N GLY A 70 -2.55 -11.69 -0.31
CA GLY A 70 -1.39 -10.89 0.06
C GLY A 70 -0.87 -10.11 -1.14
N VAL A 71 -0.21 -8.98 -0.87
CA VAL A 71 0.38 -8.11 -1.89
C VAL A 71 1.87 -7.99 -1.62
N LEU A 72 2.69 -8.35 -2.61
CA LEU A 72 4.13 -8.10 -2.62
C LEU A 72 4.39 -6.90 -3.55
N SER A 73 4.78 -5.77 -2.96
CA SER A 73 5.24 -4.59 -3.68
C SER A 73 6.77 -4.59 -3.69
N VAL A 74 7.38 -4.40 -4.86
CA VAL A 74 8.84 -4.31 -4.99
C VAL A 74 9.17 -2.94 -5.58
N GLY A 75 9.62 -2.05 -4.71
CA GLY A 75 10.12 -0.75 -5.10
C GLY A 75 11.59 -0.80 -5.54
N ARG A 76 12.14 0.39 -5.77
CA ARG A 76 13.56 0.53 -6.13
C ARG A 76 14.49 0.20 -4.98
N THR A 77 14.15 0.62 -3.77
CA THR A 77 15.04 0.55 -2.59
C THR A 77 14.64 -0.49 -1.54
N SER A 78 13.40 -0.95 -1.60
CA SER A 78 12.81 -1.85 -0.61
C SER A 78 11.70 -2.67 -1.25
N ALA A 79 11.29 -3.72 -0.56
CA ALA A 79 10.08 -4.47 -0.86
C ALA A 79 9.15 -4.50 0.36
N GLN A 80 7.86 -4.70 0.13
CA GLN A 80 6.81 -4.70 1.14
C GLN A 80 5.90 -5.89 0.91
N LEU A 81 5.63 -6.65 1.96
CA LEU A 81 4.68 -7.75 1.95
C LEU A 81 3.49 -7.42 2.84
N THR A 82 2.34 -7.17 2.24
CA THR A 82 1.12 -6.72 2.93
C THR A 82 0.04 -7.80 2.88
N PHE A 83 -0.49 -8.20 4.03
CA PHE A 83 -1.48 -9.30 4.12
C PHE A 83 -2.42 -9.14 5.31
N LYS A 84 -3.56 -9.82 5.24
CA LYS A 84 -4.51 -9.92 6.36
C LYS A 84 -3.93 -10.87 7.42
N VAL A 85 -3.97 -10.45 8.68
CA VAL A 85 -3.66 -11.30 9.83
C VAL A 85 -4.95 -12.00 10.30
N GLU A 86 -4.89 -13.32 10.46
CA GLU A 86 -6.02 -14.11 10.98
C GLU A 86 -6.30 -13.82 12.46
N GLU A 87 -7.58 -13.90 12.85
CA GLU A 87 -8.02 -13.67 14.22
C GLU A 87 -7.43 -14.73 15.17
N GLY A 88 -6.81 -14.27 16.27
CA GLY A 88 -6.18 -15.14 17.28
C GLY A 88 -4.65 -15.10 17.27
N ASN A 89 -4.03 -14.68 16.18
CA ASN A 89 -2.60 -14.38 16.18
C ASN A 89 -2.37 -12.97 16.75
N GLN A 90 -1.32 -12.79 17.56
CA GLN A 90 -0.89 -11.45 17.98
C GLN A 90 -0.52 -10.67 16.71
N ALA A 91 -1.36 -9.72 16.33
CA ALA A 91 -1.06 -8.81 15.24
C ALA A 91 0.26 -8.10 15.58
N PRO A 92 1.29 -8.18 14.72
CA PRO A 92 2.55 -7.53 15.01
C PRO A 92 2.33 -6.01 15.20
N LYS A 93 3.14 -5.39 16.07
CA LYS A 93 3.06 -3.93 16.30
C LYS A 93 3.18 -3.19 14.95
N GLY A 94 2.24 -2.29 14.68
CA GLY A 94 2.23 -1.48 13.46
C GLY A 94 1.27 -1.94 12.35
N GLY A 95 0.37 -2.90 12.60
CA GLY A 95 -0.72 -3.22 11.67
C GLY A 95 -1.79 -2.11 11.59
N VAL A 96 -2.46 -2.02 10.42
CA VAL A 96 -3.56 -1.10 10.15
C VAL A 96 -4.89 -1.84 10.33
N ARG A 97 -5.83 -1.23 11.06
CA ARG A 97 -7.19 -1.76 11.25
C ARG A 97 -8.14 -1.03 10.30
N LEU A 98 -8.73 -1.78 9.37
CA LEU A 98 -9.70 -1.28 8.40
C LEU A 98 -11.10 -1.83 8.70
N GLN A 99 -12.13 -1.01 8.54
CA GLN A 99 -13.53 -1.45 8.55
C GLN A 99 -14.10 -1.34 7.14
N LEU A 100 -14.28 -2.48 6.47
CA LEU A 100 -14.71 -2.54 5.07
C LEU A 100 -15.89 -3.51 4.98
N TYR A 101 -16.99 -3.06 4.36
CA TYR A 101 -18.19 -3.89 4.11
C TYR A 101 -18.73 -4.59 5.38
N GLY A 102 -18.71 -3.89 6.52
CA GLY A 102 -19.18 -4.41 7.80
C GLY A 102 -18.25 -5.42 8.47
N LYS A 103 -17.03 -5.64 7.95
CA LYS A 103 -16.02 -6.52 8.54
C LYS A 103 -14.78 -5.73 8.95
N THR A 104 -14.17 -6.16 10.05
CA THR A 104 -12.87 -5.65 10.49
C THR A 104 -11.75 -6.46 9.83
N HIS A 105 -10.81 -5.76 9.21
CA HIS A 105 -9.61 -6.34 8.60
C HIS A 105 -8.38 -5.79 9.31
N ASN A 106 -7.61 -6.66 9.96
CA ASN A 106 -6.29 -6.31 10.48
C ASN A 106 -5.26 -6.62 9.39
N VAL A 107 -4.70 -5.58 8.80
CA VAL A 107 -3.73 -5.67 7.70
C VAL A 107 -2.35 -5.37 8.27
N TYR A 108 -1.39 -6.23 7.96
CA TYR A 108 -0.02 -6.05 8.38
C TYR A 108 0.89 -5.97 7.16
N THR A 109 1.86 -5.07 7.23
CA THR A 109 2.90 -4.90 6.22
C THR A 109 4.25 -5.23 6.84
N HIS A 110 4.91 -6.24 6.28
CA HIS A 110 6.31 -6.50 6.56
C HIS A 110 7.17 -5.69 5.59
N HIS A 111 8.08 -4.89 6.13
CA HIS A 111 9.01 -4.07 5.35
C HIS A 111 10.36 -4.76 5.21
N CYS A 112 10.79 -5.00 3.97
CA CYS A 112 12.05 -5.62 3.61
C CYS A 112 12.99 -4.56 3.00
N PRO A 113 13.77 -3.83 3.83
CA PRO A 113 14.73 -2.86 3.32
C PRO A 113 15.83 -3.58 2.52
N CYS A 114 16.42 -2.89 1.54
CA CYS A 114 17.48 -3.42 0.66
C CYS A 114 17.08 -4.60 -0.24
N HIS A 115 15.79 -4.94 -0.29
CA HIS A 115 15.25 -5.94 -1.22
C HIS A 115 14.57 -5.26 -2.42
N GLY A 116 14.90 -4.01 -2.69
CA GLY A 116 14.46 -3.30 -3.87
C GLY A 116 15.25 -3.69 -5.12
N THR A 117 14.71 -3.36 -6.29
CA THR A 117 15.31 -3.72 -7.57
C THR A 117 16.71 -3.16 -7.77
N ASP A 118 17.01 -1.95 -7.26
CA ASP A 118 18.33 -1.32 -7.40
C ASP A 118 19.38 -2.07 -6.55
N GLN A 119 19.04 -2.46 -5.32
CA GLN A 119 19.95 -3.21 -4.45
C GLN A 119 20.15 -4.63 -4.96
N LEU A 120 19.06 -5.32 -5.34
CA LEU A 120 19.15 -6.67 -5.90
C LEU A 120 20.03 -6.69 -7.15
N ARG A 121 19.88 -5.70 -8.03
CA ARG A 121 20.74 -5.54 -9.21
C ARG A 121 22.21 -5.31 -8.82
N SER A 122 22.48 -4.42 -7.86
CA SER A 122 23.84 -4.13 -7.39
C SER A 122 24.52 -5.36 -6.76
N SER A 123 23.80 -6.10 -5.92
CA SER A 123 24.26 -7.34 -5.32
C SER A 123 24.55 -8.40 -6.38
N LEU A 124 23.67 -8.56 -7.37
CA LEU A 124 23.89 -9.49 -8.48
C LEU A 124 25.14 -9.12 -9.29
N LEU A 125 25.29 -7.84 -9.66
CA LEU A 125 26.48 -7.37 -10.39
C LEU A 125 27.77 -7.60 -9.60
N SER A 126 27.74 -7.39 -8.29
CA SER A 126 28.91 -7.59 -7.42
C SER A 126 29.35 -9.06 -7.41
N VAL A 127 28.39 -10.00 -7.37
CA VAL A 127 28.66 -11.44 -7.48
C VAL A 127 29.22 -11.80 -8.85
N LEU A 128 28.70 -11.20 -9.93
CA LEU A 128 29.12 -11.50 -11.30
C LEU A 128 30.50 -10.94 -11.65
N ILE A 129 30.92 -9.81 -11.07
CA ILE A 129 32.21 -9.15 -11.33
C ILE A 129 33.34 -9.73 -10.46
N GLN A 130 33.01 -10.47 -9.39
CA GLN A 130 33.99 -11.19 -8.57
C GLN A 130 34.55 -12.47 -9.24
N VAL A 131 34.26 -12.68 -10.54
CA VAL A 131 34.79 -13.76 -11.38
C VAL A 131 36.00 -13.27 -12.17
#